data_AF-A0A925GYU6-F1
#
_entry.id   AF-A0A925GYU6-F1
#
_cell.length_a   1.000
_cell.length_b   1.000
_cell.length_c   1.000
_cell.angle_alpha   90.00
_cell.angle_beta   90.00
_cell.angle_gamma   90.00
#
_symmetry.space_group_name_H-M   'P 1'
#
loop_
_entity.id
_entity.type
_entity.pdbx_description
1 polymer ?
#
loop_
_entity_poly.entity_id
_entity_poly.type
_entity_poly.pdbx_seq_one_letter_code
_entity_poly.pdbx_strand_id
1 'polypeptide(L)' 'MRAFFFVVANAVANALVMTASAADWPAFRGLNSTGISQSGNLPTEFGPAKNVVWKTPLPAGHSSPVIVGDRIWLT' A
#
# COMPACT_ATOMS: atom_id res chain seq x y z
N MET A 1 -38.32 -7.81 -45.22
CA MET A 1 -36.99 -8.41 -45.53
C MET A 1 -35.91 -7.59 -44.83
N ARG A 2 -35.10 -8.25 -43.99
CA ARG A 2 -33.78 -7.85 -43.45
C ARG A 2 -33.71 -6.64 -42.50
N ALA A 3 -33.85 -6.93 -41.20
CA ALA A 3 -33.28 -6.11 -40.13
C ALA A 3 -31.76 -6.36 -40.08
N PHE A 4 -30.96 -5.30 -40.13
CA PHE A 4 -29.52 -5.36 -39.87
C PHE A 4 -29.28 -5.10 -38.39
N PHE A 5 -28.92 -6.15 -37.64
CA PHE A 5 -28.41 -6.00 -36.27
C PHE A 5 -26.92 -5.65 -36.35
N PHE A 6 -26.56 -4.42 -35.98
CA PHE A 6 -25.17 -4.08 -35.69
C PHE A 6 -24.82 -4.66 -34.31
N VAL A 7 -24.04 -5.75 -34.32
CA VAL A 7 -23.41 -6.26 -33.10
C VAL A 7 -22.25 -5.33 -32.77
N VAL A 8 -22.43 -4.44 -31.78
CA VAL A 8 -21.32 -3.73 -31.16
C VAL A 8 -20.64 -4.71 -30.21
N ALA A 9 -19.50 -5.25 -30.62
CA ALA A 9 -18.66 -6.07 -29.75
C ALA A 9 -18.04 -5.15 -28.68
N ASN A 10 -18.52 -5.25 -27.43
CA ASN A 10 -17.83 -4.64 -26.30
C ASN A 10 -16.54 -5.40 -26.04
N ALA A 11 -15.41 -4.84 -26.47
CA ALA A 11 -14.10 -5.31 -26.05
C ALA A 11 -13.89 -4.89 -24.59
N VAL A 12 -14.16 -5.80 -23.65
CA VAL A 12 -13.81 -5.60 -22.23
C VAL A 12 -12.29 -5.75 -22.12
N ALA A 13 -11.58 -4.61 -22.05
CA ALA A 13 -10.17 -4.61 -21.70
C ALA A 13 -10.04 -5.02 -20.22
N ASN A 14 -9.59 -6.25 -19.98
CA ASN A 14 -9.20 -6.68 -18.63
C ASN A 14 -7.95 -5.88 -18.23
N ALA A 15 -8.12 -4.84 -17.43
CA ALA A 15 -7.02 -4.16 -16.78
C ALA A 15 -6.41 -5.10 -15.74
N LEU A 16 -5.16 -5.49 -15.93
CA LEU A 16 -4.41 -6.25 -14.94
C LEU A 16 -4.13 -5.30 -13.76
N VAL A 17 -4.88 -5.44 -12.67
CA VAL A 17 -4.62 -4.67 -11.44
C VAL A 17 -3.36 -5.26 -10.81
N MET A 18 -2.21 -4.59 -10.99
CA MET A 18 -1.01 -4.93 -10.25
C MET A 18 -1.17 -4.45 -8.81
N THR A 19 -1.41 -5.38 -7.89
CA THR A 19 -1.35 -5.09 -6.46
C THR A 19 0.11 -4.88 -6.08
N ALA A 20 0.50 -3.63 -5.83
CA ALA A 20 1.78 -3.36 -5.19
C ALA A 20 1.73 -3.92 -3.76
N SER A 21 2.48 -4.99 -3.49
CA SER A 21 2.66 -5.53 -2.14
C SER A 21 3.93 -4.92 -1.54
N ALA A 22 3.78 -4.20 -0.43
CA ALA A 22 4.92 -3.81 0.38
C ALA A 22 5.47 -5.03 1.11
N ALA A 23 6.79 -5.10 1.28
CA ALA A 23 7.41 -6.14 2.09
C ALA A 23 7.05 -5.97 3.58
N ASP A 24 6.85 -7.08 4.26
CA ASP A 24 6.61 -7.10 5.71
C ASP A 24 7.79 -6.50 6.49
N TRP A 25 7.47 -5.89 7.63
CA TRP A 25 8.40 -5.38 8.62
C TRP A 25 8.07 -5.98 9.99
N PRO A 26 8.41 -7.27 10.23
CA PRO A 26 7.83 -8.05 11.32
C PRO A 26 8.46 -7.80 12.70
N ALA A 27 9.57 -7.04 12.78
CA ALA A 27 10.34 -6.85 14.01
C ALA A 27 10.99 -5.46 14.08
N PHE A 28 11.53 -5.11 15.25
CA PHE A 28 12.35 -3.92 15.40
C PHE A 28 13.51 -3.96 14.40
N ARG A 29 13.64 -2.92 13.57
CA ARG A 29 14.61 -2.84 12.47
C ARG A 29 14.42 -3.86 11.33
N GLY A 30 13.24 -4.44 11.21
CA GLY A 30 12.83 -5.26 10.06
C GLY A 30 13.32 -6.71 10.12
N LEU A 31 13.08 -7.46 9.05
CA LEU A 31 13.29 -8.91 8.98
C LEU A 31 14.73 -9.36 9.34
N ASN A 32 15.73 -8.55 9.00
CA ASN A 32 17.15 -8.82 9.22
C ASN A 32 17.79 -7.92 10.29
N SER A 33 16.99 -7.16 11.04
CA SER A 33 17.44 -6.23 12.09
C SER A 33 18.38 -5.10 11.62
N THR A 34 18.49 -4.82 10.32
CA THR A 34 19.38 -3.77 9.80
C THR A 34 18.78 -2.37 9.86
N GLY A 35 17.45 -2.26 9.84
CA GLY A 35 16.73 -1.00 9.74
C GLY A 35 16.71 -0.42 8.33
N ILE A 36 17.06 -1.20 7.31
CA ILE A 36 17.11 -0.77 5.91
C ILE A 36 15.96 -1.41 5.12
N SER A 37 15.16 -0.57 4.47
CA SER A 37 14.16 -1.01 3.50
C SER A 37 14.76 -1.08 2.09
N GLN A 38 14.26 -2.02 1.28
CA GLN A 38 14.57 -2.08 -0.16
C GLN A 38 13.65 -1.17 -1.00
N SER A 39 12.65 -0.53 -0.38
CA SER A 39 11.75 0.39 -1.07
C SER A 39 12.47 1.66 -1.52
N GLY A 40 12.25 2.05 -2.77
CA GLY A 40 12.75 3.30 -3.36
C GLY A 40 11.66 4.36 -3.50
N ASN A 41 12.04 5.55 -4.00
CA ASN A 41 11.14 6.67 -4.31
C ASN A 41 10.22 7.07 -3.14
N LEU A 42 10.73 7.00 -1.92
CA LEU A 42 9.98 7.36 -0.73
C LEU A 42 9.88 8.90 -0.62
N PRO A 43 8.73 9.43 -0.17
CA PRO A 43 8.59 10.87 0.07
C PRO A 43 9.58 11.31 1.17
N THR A 44 10.30 12.41 0.90
CA THR A 44 11.29 12.98 1.83
C THR A 44 10.76 14.18 2.61
N GLU A 45 9.57 14.66 2.27
CA GLU A 45 8.92 15.81 2.92
C GLU A 45 7.57 15.40 3.51
N PHE A 46 7.29 15.84 4.73
CA PHE A 46 6.05 15.53 5.44
C PHE A 46 5.50 16.78 6.13
N GLY A 47 4.18 16.88 6.24
CA GLY A 47 3.51 17.93 6.98
C GLY A 47 2.03 17.64 7.20
N PRO A 48 1.30 18.47 7.98
CA PRO A 48 -0.11 18.23 8.31
C PRO A 48 -1.02 18.05 7.09
N ALA A 49 -0.64 18.64 5.94
CA ALA A 49 -1.33 18.53 4.67
C ALA A 49 -0.48 17.91 3.55
N LYS A 50 0.71 17.36 3.86
CA LYS A 50 1.67 16.85 2.86
C LYS A 50 2.13 15.44 3.22
N ASN A 51 1.90 14.49 2.32
CA ASN A 51 2.36 13.11 2.40
C ASN A 51 1.94 12.34 3.68
N VAL A 52 0.96 12.84 4.44
CA VAL A 52 0.30 12.12 5.53
C VAL A 52 -1.00 11.54 4.99
N VAL A 53 -1.08 10.21 4.89
CA VAL A 53 -2.28 9.52 4.38
C VAL A 53 -3.35 9.40 5.46
N TRP A 54 -2.96 9.12 6.70
CA TRP A 54 -3.85 9.00 7.85
C TRP A 54 -3.07 9.17 9.15
N LYS A 55 -3.79 9.36 10.25
CA LYS A 55 -3.26 9.39 11.62
C LYS A 55 -4.32 8.94 12.61
N THR A 56 -3.89 8.39 13.74
CA THR A 56 -4.76 8.02 14.86
C THR A 56 -4.12 8.42 16.19
N PRO A 57 -4.89 8.84 17.21
CA PRO A 57 -4.36 9.01 18.57
C PRO A 57 -3.84 7.69 19.14
N LEU A 58 -2.74 7.74 19.91
CA LEU A 58 -2.14 6.60 20.61
C LEU A 58 -1.69 7.01 22.03
N PRO A 59 -1.71 6.08 23.00
CA PRO A 59 -1.08 6.32 24.31
C PRO A 59 0.45 6.40 24.18
N ALA A 60 1.13 6.82 25.25
CA ALA A 60 2.58 6.80 25.29
C ALA A 60 3.12 5.36 25.23
N GLY A 61 4.12 5.13 24.37
CA GLY A 61 4.74 3.82 24.18
C GLY A 61 6.19 3.95 23.70
N HIS A 62 6.97 2.89 23.93
CA HIS A 62 8.38 2.79 23.51
C HIS A 62 8.60 1.75 22.40
N SER A 63 7.53 1.06 22.00
CA SER A 63 7.56 0.03 20.97
C SER A 63 7.74 0.66 19.58
N SER A 64 8.30 -0.12 18.66
CA SER A 64 8.27 0.23 17.23
C SER A 64 7.10 -0.50 16.58
N PRO A 65 6.32 0.18 15.70
CA PRO A 65 5.31 -0.51 14.93
C PRO A 65 5.93 -1.61 14.08
N VAL A 66 5.22 -2.73 13.95
CA VAL A 66 5.56 -3.80 13.00
C VAL A 66 4.41 -3.97 12.00
N ILE A 67 4.76 -4.31 10.76
CA ILE A 67 3.83 -4.41 9.65
C ILE A 67 3.89 -5.83 9.10
N VAL A 68 2.74 -6.49 9.01
CA VAL A 68 2.60 -7.83 8.42
C VAL A 68 1.34 -7.86 7.56
N GLY A 69 1.51 -8.06 6.26
CA GLY A 69 0.46 -7.83 5.26
C GLY A 69 -0.11 -6.42 5.37
N ASP A 70 -1.44 -6.32 5.38
CA ASP A 70 -2.16 -5.04 5.44
C ASP A 70 -2.45 -4.56 6.88
N ARG A 71 -1.65 -5.01 7.87
CA ARG A 71 -1.88 -4.71 9.29
C ARG A 71 -0.66 -4.08 9.94
N ILE A 72 -0.92 -3.10 10.81
CA ILE A 72 0.06 -2.47 11.69
C ILE A 72 -0.23 -2.94 13.11
N TRP A 73 0.80 -3.46 13.79
CA TRP A 73 0.72 -3.94 15.16
C TRP A 73 1.48 -2.97 16.08
N LEU A 74 0.85 -2.64 17.20
CA LEU A 74 1.33 -1.70 18.21
C LEU A 74 1.16 -2.32 19.59
N THR A 75 2.06 -1.98 20.52
CA THR A 75 1.97 -2.37 21.94
C THR A 75 2.10 -1.15 22.83
#